data_AF-V9EXU9-F1
#
_entry.id   AF-V9EXU9-F1
#
_cell.length_a   1.000
_cell.length_b   1.000
_cell.length_c   1.000
_cell.angle_alpha   90.00
_cell.angle_beta   90.00
_cell.angle_gamma   90.00
#
_symmetry.space_group_name_H-M   'P 1'
#
loop_
_entity.id
_entity.type
_entity.pdbx_description
1 polymer ?
#
loop_
_entity_poly.entity_id
_entity_poly.type
_entity_poly.pdbx_seq_one_letter_code
_entity_poly.pdbx_strand_id
1 'polypeptide(L)'
;MSATYEGDEETQEQTRSARLHPKVTEVFLDESYCNVNHTAGSSWVVKHSPRYVANGAGQRYCIVGAGSVFVKNGGLCAEWVPGSIKSWPSHLKGDGDYHGNFTGELFELWFEELCQLLQSRYGSCRIHMDGAAYHKVIEDPAPASSKTKAVMVKWLNEHGVTVGVNDYTKKQLEQLIAQVSASTCILLS
;
A
#
# COMPACT_ATOMS: atom_id res chain seq x y z
N MET A 1 15.97 23.64 22.77
CA MET A 1 14.75 23.95 22.00
C MET A 1 14.21 22.63 21.49
N SER A 2 13.20 22.10 22.18
CA SER A 2 12.46 20.91 21.79
C SER A 2 11.47 21.29 20.70
N ALA A 3 11.60 20.70 19.52
CA ALA A 3 10.56 20.77 18.50
C ALA A 3 9.41 19.87 18.97
N THR A 4 8.32 20.49 19.44
CA THR A 4 7.04 19.80 19.59
C THR A 4 6.44 19.63 18.21
N TYR A 5 6.17 18.38 17.84
CA TYR A 5 5.47 17.99 16.63
C TYR A 5 3.98 18.30 16.84
N GLU A 6 3.49 19.43 16.33
CA GLU A 6 2.09 19.89 16.49
C GLU A 6 1.17 19.45 15.33
N GLY A 7 1.63 18.58 14.42
CA GLY A 7 0.91 18.25 13.18
C GLY A 7 -0.28 17.28 13.30
N ASP A 8 -0.43 16.55 14.40
CA ASP A 8 -1.40 15.44 14.49
C ASP A 8 -2.73 15.80 15.18
N GLU A 9 -2.79 16.87 15.97
CA GLU A 9 -4.00 17.19 16.74
C GLU A 9 -5.07 17.91 15.89
N GLU A 10 -4.66 18.83 15.01
CA GLU A 10 -5.58 19.64 14.18
C GLU A 10 -6.31 18.78 13.13
N THR A 11 -5.64 17.75 12.61
CA THR A 11 -6.21 16.79 11.65
C THR A 11 -7.20 15.82 12.31
N GLN A 12 -7.02 15.54 13.61
CA GLN A 12 -7.91 14.64 14.37
C GLN A 12 -9.25 15.29 14.73
N GLU A 13 -9.28 16.60 15.01
CA GLU A 13 -10.53 17.33 15.30
C GLU A 13 -11.46 17.41 14.09
N GLN A 14 -10.90 17.52 12.87
CA GLN A 14 -11.72 17.54 11.66
C GLN A 14 -12.28 16.17 11.29
N THR A 15 -11.60 15.09 11.63
CA THR A 15 -11.99 13.72 11.21
C THR A 15 -12.89 13.00 12.21
N ARG A 16 -12.90 13.43 13.48
CA ARG A 16 -13.67 12.83 14.57
C ARG A 16 -14.81 13.73 15.05
N SER A 17 -15.88 13.11 15.52
CA SER A 17 -16.99 13.78 16.21
C SER A 17 -16.60 14.19 17.64
N ALA A 18 -17.45 14.98 18.30
CA ALA A 18 -17.26 15.35 19.71
C ALA A 18 -17.18 14.14 20.68
N ARG A 19 -17.65 12.96 20.27
CA ARG A 19 -17.52 11.70 21.02
C ARG A 19 -16.27 10.89 20.64
N LEU A 20 -15.34 11.49 19.88
CA LEU A 20 -14.17 10.84 19.30
C LEU A 20 -14.49 9.69 18.34
N HIS A 21 -15.73 9.56 17.89
CA HIS A 21 -16.12 8.61 16.87
C HIS A 21 -15.76 9.11 15.47
N PRO A 22 -15.42 8.23 14.53
CA PRO A 22 -15.11 8.64 13.16
C PRO A 22 -16.37 9.22 12.47
N LYS A 23 -16.19 10.31 11.72
CA LYS A 23 -17.29 10.96 10.96
C LYS A 23 -17.70 10.19 9.69
N VAL A 24 -16.77 9.43 9.14
CA VAL A 24 -16.94 8.51 7.99
C VAL A 24 -16.33 7.17 8.37
N THR A 25 -16.70 6.09 7.69
CA THR A 25 -16.11 4.78 7.98
C THR A 25 -14.60 4.81 7.74
N GLU A 26 -13.83 4.42 8.75
CA GLU A 26 -12.37 4.27 8.64
C GLU A 26 -12.05 2.82 8.33
N VAL A 27 -11.24 2.60 7.31
CA VAL A 27 -10.84 1.27 6.82
C VAL A 27 -9.34 1.15 6.93
N PHE A 28 -8.87 0.11 7.59
CA PHE A 28 -7.45 -0.19 7.77
C PHE A 28 -7.13 -1.47 7.03
N LEU A 29 -6.16 -1.42 6.13
CA LEU A 29 -5.69 -2.62 5.43
C LEU A 29 -4.20 -2.82 5.65
N ASP A 30 -3.80 -4.09 5.65
CA ASP A 30 -2.41 -4.50 5.79
C ASP A 30 -2.21 -5.91 5.23
N GLU A 31 -0.96 -6.24 4.94
CA GLU A 31 -0.52 -7.58 4.60
C GLU A 31 0.32 -8.20 5.71
N SER A 32 0.16 -9.51 5.88
CA SER A 32 1.02 -10.29 6.74
C SER A 32 1.49 -11.56 6.05
N TYR A 33 2.57 -12.14 6.57
CA TYR A 33 3.16 -13.35 6.04
C TYR A 33 3.29 -14.40 7.13
N CYS A 34 2.82 -15.62 6.87
CA CYS A 34 2.96 -16.74 7.80
C CYS A 34 3.65 -17.93 7.14
N ASN A 35 4.59 -18.55 7.85
CA ASN A 35 5.22 -19.79 7.41
C ASN A 35 4.44 -20.99 7.98
N VAL A 36 4.30 -22.06 7.20
CA VAL A 36 3.60 -23.29 7.63
C VAL A 36 4.17 -23.85 8.94
N ASN A 37 5.49 -23.79 9.12
CA ASN A 37 6.14 -24.25 10.35
C ASN A 37 6.59 -23.10 11.26
N HIS A 38 5.84 -21.98 11.27
CA HIS A 38 6.09 -20.91 12.25
C HIS A 38 5.71 -21.40 13.64
N THR A 39 6.70 -21.57 14.51
CA THR A 39 6.52 -22.07 15.88
C THR A 39 7.08 -21.09 16.89
N ALA A 40 6.35 -20.87 17.98
CA ALA A 40 6.88 -20.20 19.16
C ALA A 40 7.87 -21.12 19.88
N GLY A 41 8.83 -20.54 20.62
CA GLY A 41 9.83 -21.31 21.40
C GLY A 41 9.21 -22.29 22.41
N SER A 42 7.93 -22.12 22.74
CA SER A 42 7.12 -23.09 23.47
C SER A 42 5.81 -23.31 22.71
N SER A 43 5.49 -24.56 22.39
CA SER A 43 4.27 -24.91 21.67
C SER A 43 3.71 -26.24 22.17
N TRP A 44 2.40 -26.34 22.27
CA TRP A 44 1.73 -27.60 22.59
C TRP A 44 1.85 -28.56 21.40
N VAL A 45 2.39 -29.75 21.65
CA VAL A 45 2.47 -30.84 20.68
C VAL A 45 1.65 -32.01 21.18
N VAL A 46 1.02 -32.75 20.26
CA VAL A 46 0.33 -34.00 20.60
C VAL A 46 1.37 -34.97 21.14
N LYS A 47 1.02 -35.71 22.20
CA LYS A 47 1.88 -36.73 22.80
C LYS A 47 2.30 -37.72 21.70
N HIS A 48 3.61 -37.97 21.58
CA HIS A 48 4.23 -38.80 20.52
C HIS A 48 4.23 -38.22 19.10
N SER A 49 4.01 -36.90 18.94
CA SER A 49 4.18 -36.20 17.66
C SER A 49 5.33 -35.17 17.75
N PRO A 50 6.59 -35.61 17.80
CA PRO A 50 7.73 -34.70 17.76
C PRO A 50 7.78 -34.00 16.40
N ARG A 51 7.92 -32.66 16.42
CA ARG A 51 8.18 -31.87 15.21
C ARG A 51 9.68 -31.78 14.98
N TYR A 52 10.14 -32.31 13.85
CA TYR A 52 11.56 -32.27 13.43
C TYR A 52 11.84 -31.18 12.39
N VAL A 53 10.82 -30.46 11.95
CA VAL A 53 10.95 -29.42 10.94
C VAL A 53 11.45 -28.12 11.58
N ALA A 54 12.45 -27.50 10.98
CA ALA A 54 13.00 -26.23 11.46
C ALA A 54 11.92 -25.12 11.50
N ASN A 55 12.04 -24.23 12.47
CA ASN A 55 11.12 -23.09 12.58
C ASN A 55 11.17 -22.24 11.30
N GLY A 56 10.00 -21.90 10.77
CA GLY A 56 9.87 -21.11 9.55
C GLY A 56 10.18 -21.86 8.26
N ALA A 57 10.51 -23.16 8.32
CA ALA A 57 10.69 -23.96 7.10
C ALA A 57 9.36 -24.25 6.40
N GLY A 58 9.40 -24.49 5.09
CA GLY A 58 8.24 -24.85 4.29
C GLY A 58 7.56 -23.65 3.61
N GLN A 59 6.36 -23.89 3.07
CA GLN A 59 5.59 -22.89 2.33
C GLN A 59 5.30 -21.66 3.20
N ARG A 60 5.45 -20.47 2.63
CA ARG A 60 4.95 -19.22 3.20
C ARG A 60 3.62 -18.87 2.55
N TYR A 61 2.74 -18.22 3.29
CA TYR A 61 1.51 -17.63 2.78
C TYR A 61 1.56 -16.13 2.97
N CYS A 62 1.05 -15.40 1.99
CA CYS A 62 0.67 -14.02 2.15
C CYS A 62 -0.82 -13.97 2.54
N ILE A 63 -1.16 -13.08 3.46
CA ILE A 63 -2.52 -12.82 3.92
C ILE A 63 -2.73 -11.32 3.79
N VAL A 64 -3.83 -10.91 3.18
CA VAL A 64 -4.26 -9.51 3.13
C VAL A 64 -5.68 -9.41 3.69
N GLY A 65 -6.01 -8.30 4.33
CA GLY A 65 -7.34 -8.05 4.83
C GLY A 65 -7.60 -6.59 5.18
N ALA A 66 -8.87 -6.23 5.29
CA ALA A 66 -9.30 -4.88 5.65
C ALA A 66 -10.26 -4.93 6.86
N GLY A 67 -9.93 -4.18 7.91
CA GLY A 67 -10.82 -3.91 9.04
C GLY A 67 -11.53 -2.58 8.87
N SER A 68 -12.77 -2.49 9.29
CA SER A 68 -13.57 -1.26 9.26
C SER A 68 -13.96 -0.82 10.67
N VAL A 69 -13.99 0.49 10.90
CA VAL A 69 -14.44 1.14 12.12
C VAL A 69 -15.48 2.21 11.75
N PHE A 70 -16.69 2.10 12.28
CA PHE A 70 -17.81 2.96 11.90
C PHE A 70 -18.80 3.15 13.06
N VAL A 71 -19.74 4.08 12.88
CA VAL A 71 -20.80 4.33 13.86
C VAL A 71 -22.11 3.73 13.36
N LYS A 72 -22.75 2.90 14.18
CA LYS A 72 -24.09 2.36 13.92
C LYS A 72 -24.97 2.57 15.14
N ASN A 73 -26.16 3.14 14.94
CA ASN A 73 -27.10 3.48 16.02
C ASN A 73 -26.45 4.30 17.16
N GLY A 74 -25.51 5.18 16.82
CA GLY A 74 -24.79 6.03 17.78
C GLY A 74 -23.67 5.35 18.57
N GLY A 75 -23.45 4.05 18.37
CA GLY A 75 -22.35 3.28 18.98
C GLY A 75 -21.20 3.06 18.00
N LEU A 76 -19.97 3.01 18.53
CA LEU A 76 -18.78 2.62 17.77
C LEU A 76 -18.81 1.11 17.50
N CYS A 77 -18.56 0.73 16.26
CA CYS A 77 -18.52 -0.66 15.79
C CYS A 77 -17.21 -0.89 15.02
N ALA A 78 -16.72 -2.12 15.07
CA ALA A 78 -15.60 -2.56 14.25
C ALA A 78 -15.83 -3.99 13.76
N GLU A 79 -15.49 -4.24 12.50
CA GLU A 79 -15.56 -5.57 11.90
C GLU A 79 -14.55 -5.74 10.76
N TRP A 80 -14.18 -6.98 10.45
CA TRP A 80 -13.54 -7.29 9.17
C TRP A 80 -14.53 -7.00 8.04
N VAL A 81 -14.08 -6.33 6.99
CA VAL A 81 -14.89 -6.14 5.79
C VAL A 81 -15.20 -7.52 5.22
N PRO A 82 -16.46 -7.97 5.19
CA PRO A 82 -16.73 -9.36 4.86
C PRO A 82 -16.35 -9.67 3.41
N GLY A 83 -15.47 -10.66 3.24
CA GLY A 83 -14.89 -11.05 1.94
C GLY A 83 -13.53 -10.42 1.64
N SER A 84 -13.02 -9.50 2.47
CA SER A 84 -11.73 -8.85 2.22
C SER A 84 -10.52 -9.74 2.54
N ILE A 85 -10.68 -10.71 3.46
CA ILE A 85 -9.56 -11.56 3.86
C ILE A 85 -9.27 -12.55 2.74
N LYS A 86 -8.09 -12.43 2.14
CA LYS A 86 -7.58 -13.35 1.10
C LYS A 86 -6.21 -13.86 1.52
N SER A 87 -5.86 -15.05 1.03
CA SER A 87 -4.52 -15.60 1.21
C SER A 87 -4.11 -16.46 0.03
N TRP A 88 -2.81 -16.51 -0.24
CA TRP A 88 -2.23 -17.35 -1.29
C TRP A 88 -0.80 -17.78 -0.89
N PRO A 89 -0.31 -18.88 -1.48
CA PRO A 89 1.09 -19.28 -1.32
C PRO A 89 2.03 -18.16 -1.79
N SER A 90 2.96 -17.76 -0.93
CA SER A 90 4.07 -16.86 -1.24
C SER A 90 5.37 -17.65 -1.24
N HIS A 91 6.16 -17.54 -2.30
CA HIS A 91 7.42 -18.26 -2.38
C HIS A 91 8.52 -17.58 -1.54
N LEU A 92 9.17 -18.34 -0.66
CA LEU A 92 10.44 -17.93 -0.05
C LEU A 92 11.52 -17.91 -1.14
N LYS A 93 12.37 -16.89 -1.16
CA LYS A 93 13.38 -16.66 -2.22
C LYS A 93 14.14 -17.95 -2.58
N GLY A 94 13.91 -18.43 -3.80
CA GLY A 94 14.79 -19.32 -4.57
C GLY A 94 15.07 -18.63 -5.91
N ASP A 95 16.30 -18.72 -6.38
CA ASP A 95 16.89 -17.94 -7.49
C ASP A 95 15.91 -17.38 -8.54
N GLY A 96 15.85 -16.06 -8.61
CA GLY A 96 15.56 -15.36 -9.86
C GLY A 96 14.13 -14.90 -10.11
N ASP A 97 13.13 -15.34 -9.34
CA ASP A 97 11.75 -14.90 -9.60
C ASP A 97 11.04 -14.32 -8.37
N TYR A 98 10.99 -12.98 -8.33
CA TYR A 98 10.29 -12.17 -7.34
C TYR A 98 8.75 -12.15 -7.58
N HIS A 99 8.25 -12.66 -8.71
CA HIS A 99 6.86 -12.52 -9.17
C HIS A 99 5.82 -13.28 -8.32
N GLY A 100 6.23 -14.12 -7.35
CA GLY A 100 5.32 -14.83 -6.44
C GLY A 100 5.01 -14.11 -5.11
N ASN A 101 5.51 -12.89 -4.91
CA ASN A 101 5.27 -12.10 -3.70
C ASN A 101 4.32 -10.96 -4.05
N PHE A 102 3.27 -10.77 -3.25
CA PHE A 102 2.18 -9.81 -3.44
C PHE A 102 2.55 -8.62 -4.35
N THR A 103 2.10 -8.69 -5.60
CA THR A 103 2.48 -7.75 -6.65
C THR A 103 1.51 -6.57 -6.66
N GLY A 104 1.89 -5.47 -7.32
CA GLY A 104 0.98 -4.35 -7.56
C GLY A 104 -0.31 -4.79 -8.26
N GLU A 105 -0.22 -5.70 -9.24
CA GLU A 105 -1.38 -6.26 -9.94
C GLU A 105 -2.31 -7.06 -9.01
N LEU A 106 -1.75 -7.90 -8.13
CA LEU A 106 -2.55 -8.65 -7.14
C LEU A 106 -3.19 -7.71 -6.12
N PHE A 107 -2.46 -6.67 -5.68
CA PHE A 107 -3.00 -5.65 -4.82
C PHE A 107 -4.13 -4.88 -5.51
N GLU A 108 -3.95 -4.46 -6.76
CA GLU A 108 -4.93 -3.70 -7.53
C GLU A 108 -6.25 -4.48 -7.71
N LEU A 109 -6.17 -5.74 -8.13
CA LEU A 109 -7.35 -6.60 -8.25
C LEU A 109 -8.08 -6.77 -6.91
N TRP A 110 -7.32 -7.03 -5.84
CA TRP A 110 -7.90 -7.17 -4.50
C TRP A 110 -8.49 -5.85 -3.99
N PHE A 111 -7.83 -4.74 -4.25
CA PHE A 111 -8.23 -3.40 -3.81
C PHE A 111 -9.46 -2.90 -4.57
N GLU A 112 -9.60 -3.25 -5.85
CA GLU A 112 -10.81 -2.99 -6.63
C GLU A 112 -12.02 -3.74 -6.05
N GLU A 113 -11.88 -5.04 -5.78
CA GLU A 113 -12.92 -5.85 -5.11
C GLU A 113 -13.27 -5.23 -3.74
N LEU A 114 -12.27 -4.82 -2.97
CA LEU A 114 -12.46 -4.15 -1.68
C LEU A 114 -13.25 -2.85 -1.84
N CYS A 115 -12.89 -1.98 -2.80
CA CYS A 115 -13.58 -0.71 -3.02
C CYS A 115 -15.07 -0.92 -3.35
N GLN A 116 -15.41 -1.94 -4.14
CA GLN A 116 -16.80 -2.31 -4.44
C GLN A 116 -17.56 -2.76 -3.17
N LEU A 117 -16.92 -3.56 -2.32
CA LEU A 117 -17.48 -3.98 -1.03
C LEU A 117 -17.68 -2.79 -0.08
N LEU A 118 -16.72 -1.87 -0.03
CA LEU A 118 -16.80 -0.69 0.83
C LEU A 118 -17.91 0.25 0.39
N GLN A 119 -17.98 0.53 -0.92
CA GLN A 119 -19.00 1.41 -1.51
C GLN A 119 -20.41 0.88 -1.27
N SER A 120 -20.61 -0.44 -1.41
CA SER A 120 -21.92 -1.07 -1.22
C SER A 120 -22.36 -1.16 0.24
N ARG A 121 -21.43 -1.35 1.20
CA ARG A 121 -21.76 -1.52 2.63
C ARG A 121 -21.76 -0.23 3.43
N TYR A 122 -20.76 0.62 3.21
CA TYR A 122 -20.44 1.73 4.10
C TYR A 122 -20.53 3.09 3.41
N GLY A 123 -20.59 3.13 2.08
CA GLY A 123 -20.56 4.36 1.31
C GLY A 123 -19.18 5.01 1.34
N SER A 124 -19.11 6.32 1.57
CA SER A 124 -17.84 7.06 1.66
C SER A 124 -16.98 6.54 2.81
N CYS A 125 -15.77 6.09 2.48
CA CYS A 125 -14.81 5.55 3.44
C CYS A 125 -13.51 6.35 3.39
N ARG A 126 -12.78 6.37 4.50
CA ARG A 126 -11.37 6.79 4.56
C ARG A 126 -10.52 5.54 4.69
N ILE A 127 -9.64 5.31 3.73
CA ILE A 127 -8.76 4.14 3.70
C ILE A 127 -7.39 4.52 4.24
N HIS A 128 -6.89 3.71 5.16
CA HIS A 128 -5.59 3.80 5.79
C HIS A 128 -4.75 2.60 5.36
N MET A 129 -3.60 2.89 4.76
CA MET A 129 -2.67 1.91 4.20
C MET A 129 -1.24 2.45 4.35
N ASP A 130 -0.26 1.55 4.39
CA ASP A 130 1.13 1.93 4.52
C ASP A 130 1.72 2.50 3.20
N GLY A 131 2.97 2.93 3.27
CA GLY A 131 3.69 3.50 2.13
C GLY A 131 4.37 2.47 1.21
N ALA A 132 3.99 1.19 1.20
CA ALA A 132 4.64 0.16 0.39
C ALA A 132 4.68 0.54 -1.10
N ALA A 133 5.72 0.08 -1.81
CA ALA A 133 5.93 0.48 -3.21
C ALA A 133 4.81 -0.04 -4.13
N TYR A 134 4.30 -1.24 -3.88
CA TYR A 134 3.23 -1.87 -4.66
C TYR A 134 1.84 -1.25 -4.40
N HIS A 135 1.68 -0.47 -3.34
CA HIS A 135 0.48 0.35 -3.07
C HIS A 135 0.39 1.60 -3.95
N LYS A 136 1.49 1.98 -4.61
CA LYS A 136 1.63 3.21 -5.38
C LYS A 136 2.13 2.87 -6.79
N VAL A 137 1.30 2.17 -7.54
CA VAL A 137 1.55 1.96 -8.96
C VAL A 137 1.28 3.29 -9.68
N ILE A 138 2.31 3.87 -10.27
CA ILE A 138 2.20 5.06 -11.11
C ILE A 138 2.19 4.55 -12.54
N GLU A 139 1.09 4.75 -13.27
CA GLU A 139 0.93 4.28 -14.66
C GLU A 139 1.96 4.90 -15.61
N ASP A 140 2.26 6.19 -15.42
CA ASP A 140 3.27 6.93 -16.19
C ASP A 140 4.33 7.55 -15.25
N PRO A 141 5.27 6.74 -14.74
CA PRO A 141 6.24 7.22 -13.77
C PRO A 141 7.27 8.12 -14.45
N ALA A 142 7.44 9.31 -13.89
CA ALA A 142 8.53 10.19 -14.25
C ALA A 142 9.88 9.44 -14.14
N PRO A 143 10.79 9.61 -15.12
CA PRO A 143 12.04 8.88 -15.12
C PRO A 143 12.92 9.30 -13.94
N ALA A 144 13.42 8.32 -13.20
CA ALA A 144 14.30 8.55 -12.07
C ALA A 144 15.61 9.26 -12.46
N SER A 145 16.23 9.97 -11.52
CA SER A 145 17.52 10.66 -11.71
C SER A 145 18.67 9.74 -12.10
N SER A 146 18.55 8.42 -11.94
CA SER A 146 19.52 7.43 -12.42
C SER A 146 19.44 7.18 -13.93
N LYS A 147 18.34 7.56 -14.60
CA LYS A 147 18.11 7.30 -16.03
C LYS A 147 18.94 8.22 -16.93
N THR A 148 19.06 7.86 -18.20
CA THR A 148 19.84 8.60 -19.19
C THR A 148 19.09 9.86 -19.66
N LYS A 149 19.83 10.86 -20.16
CA LYS A 149 19.23 12.08 -20.73
C LYS A 149 18.24 11.76 -21.87
N ALA A 150 18.53 10.74 -22.68
CA ALA A 150 17.66 10.33 -23.77
C ALA A 150 16.29 9.84 -23.26
N VAL A 151 16.27 9.08 -22.17
CA VAL A 151 15.02 8.62 -21.54
C VAL A 151 14.23 9.81 -20.96
N MET A 152 14.91 10.74 -20.29
CA MET A 152 14.29 11.95 -19.74
C MET A 152 13.68 12.84 -20.84
N VAL A 153 14.41 13.06 -21.93
CA VAL A 153 13.93 13.81 -23.10
C VAL A 153 12.74 13.13 -23.75
N LYS A 154 12.80 11.82 -23.93
CA LYS A 154 11.69 11.05 -24.50
C LYS A 154 10.40 11.26 -23.68
N TRP A 155 10.49 11.09 -22.36
CA TRP A 155 9.35 11.27 -21.46
C TRP A 155 8.79 12.70 -21.51
N LEU A 156 9.64 13.72 -21.48
CA LEU A 156 9.23 15.13 -21.60
C LEU A 156 8.51 15.40 -22.93
N ASN A 157 9.03 14.88 -24.05
CA ASN A 157 8.40 15.02 -25.36
C ASN A 157 7.05 14.32 -25.43
N GLU A 158 6.91 13.13 -24.85
CA GLU A 158 5.64 12.40 -24.73
C GLU A 158 4.61 13.19 -23.90
N HIS A 159 5.07 14.00 -22.95
CA HIS A 159 4.25 14.89 -22.11
C HIS A 159 4.13 16.33 -22.66
N GLY A 160 4.43 16.54 -23.95
CA GLY A 160 4.21 17.82 -24.64
C GLY A 160 5.28 18.89 -24.42
N VAL A 161 6.41 18.56 -23.79
CA VAL A 161 7.55 19.47 -23.60
C VAL A 161 8.65 19.12 -24.60
N THR A 162 8.77 19.92 -25.66
CA THR A 162 9.78 19.70 -26.72
C THR A 162 11.19 20.06 -26.23
N VAL A 163 12.03 19.06 -25.98
CA VAL A 163 13.43 19.23 -25.58
C VAL A 163 14.37 18.36 -26.44
N GLY A 164 15.52 18.92 -26.82
CA GLY A 164 16.59 18.16 -27.47
C GLY A 164 17.60 17.60 -26.47
N VAL A 165 18.17 16.43 -26.77
CA VAL A 165 19.14 15.73 -25.90
C VAL A 165 20.40 16.56 -25.66
N ASN A 166 20.83 17.38 -26.61
CA ASN A 166 22.05 18.18 -26.48
C ASN A 166 21.81 19.58 -25.88
N ASP A 167 20.56 20.02 -25.84
CA ASP A 167 20.22 21.41 -25.49
C ASP A 167 20.16 21.64 -23.97
N TYR A 168 20.01 20.58 -23.20
CA TYR A 168 19.81 20.65 -21.75
C TYR A 168 20.81 19.79 -20.98
N THR A 169 21.23 20.26 -19.82
CA THR A 169 21.93 19.43 -18.83
C THR A 169 20.95 18.48 -18.15
N LYS A 170 21.45 17.38 -17.57
CA LYS A 170 20.61 16.41 -16.86
C LYS A 170 19.81 17.04 -15.71
N LYS A 171 20.44 17.96 -14.97
CA LYS A 171 19.80 18.70 -13.87
C LYS A 171 18.64 19.59 -14.36
N GLN A 172 18.78 20.22 -15.54
CA GLN A 172 17.70 21.02 -16.13
C GLN A 172 16.53 20.13 -16.58
N LEU A 173 16.81 18.95 -17.15
CA LEU A 173 15.78 17.99 -17.51
C LEU A 173 15.02 17.49 -16.27
N GLU A 174 15.72 17.20 -15.16
CA GLU A 174 15.10 16.83 -13.88
C GLU A 174 14.18 17.93 -13.32
N GLN A 175 14.56 19.21 -13.48
CA GLN A 175 13.72 20.34 -13.08
C GLN A 175 12.45 20.45 -13.93
N LEU A 176 12.56 20.27 -15.25
CA LEU A 176 11.40 20.27 -16.15
C LEU A 176 10.47 19.10 -15.83
N ILE A 177 11.02 17.90 -15.60
CA ILE A 177 10.25 16.73 -15.19
C ILE A 177 9.48 17.02 -13.90
N ALA A 178 10.13 17.59 -12.88
CA ALA A 178 9.46 17.94 -11.63
C ALA A 178 8.29 18.93 -11.81
N GLN A 179 8.42 19.90 -12.72
CA GLN A 179 7.35 20.86 -13.04
C GLN A 179 6.16 20.17 -13.74
N VAL A 180 6.43 19.28 -14.69
CA VAL A 180 5.40 18.52 -15.41
C VAL A 180 4.68 17.56 -14.46
N SER A 181 5.43 16.77 -13.67
CA SER A 181 4.85 15.81 -12.73
C SER A 181 4.00 16.48 -11.63
N ALA A 182 4.42 17.65 -11.15
CA ALA A 182 3.62 18.41 -10.18
C ALA A 182 2.28 18.90 -10.77
N SER A 183 2.24 19.20 -12.07
CA SER A 183 1.05 19.69 -12.75
C SER A 183 0.04 18.57 -13.02
N THR A 184 0.51 17.37 -13.36
CA THR A 184 -0.36 16.18 -13.59
C THR A 184 -0.99 15.68 -12.28
N CYS A 185 -0.28 15.78 -11.16
CA CYS A 185 -0.76 15.32 -9.86
C CYS A 185 -1.95 16.15 -9.31
N ILE A 186 -2.08 17.41 -9.71
CA ILE A 186 -3.16 18.32 -9.28
C ILE A 186 -4.49 18.02 -9.98
N LEU A 187 -4.47 17.34 -11.12
CA LEU A 187 -5.69 17.08 -11.91
C LEU A 187 -6.45 15.80 -11.50
N LEU A 188 -5.93 15.03 -10.54
CA LEU A 188 -6.51 13.79 -10.04
C LEU A 188 -7.01 13.86 -8.58
N SER A 189 -6.99 15.06 -7.95
CA SER A 189 -7.47 15.30 -6.58
C SER A 189 -8.88 15.88 -6.54
#